data_AF-A0A9X8R9M1-F1
#
_entry.id   AF-A0A9X8R9M1-F1
#
_cell.length_a   1.000
_cell.length_b   1.000
_cell.length_c   1.000
_cell.angle_alpha   90.00
_cell.angle_beta   90.00
_cell.angle_gamma   90.00
#
_symmetry.space_group_name_H-M   'P 1'
#
loop_
_entity.id
_entity.type
_entity.pdbx_description
1 polymer ?
#
loop_
_entity_poly.entity_id
_entity_poly.type
_entity_poly.pdbx_seq_one_letter_code
_entity_poly.pdbx_strand_id
1 'polypeptide(L)'
;MEFLKALITDISVIGSIIGGLIGGVFTYLAVILTLNNQKKNEFPKKLGTLVNMLSEVDSIESQLTKYVGVPSLPGVIQPVRKIDTKELEKSLMVQAVTVDRETYAYVSKAFSLYKRLGYSESIRITSALPEDIKHGTVFQRHMKQLHLNIDHQIKRYTKKIE
;
A
#
# COMPACT_ATOMS: atom_id res chain seq x y z
N MET A 1 -51.28 -13.29 26.32
CA MET A 1 -51.48 -14.61 25.69
C MET A 1 -52.28 -14.57 24.39
N GLU A 2 -52.92 -13.45 24.02
CA GLU A 2 -53.70 -13.37 22.77
C GLU A 2 -52.84 -13.38 21.50
N PHE A 3 -51.65 -12.76 21.53
CA PHE A 3 -50.70 -12.77 20.41
C PHE A 3 -50.24 -14.18 20.03
N LEU A 4 -49.98 -15.05 21.02
CA LEU A 4 -49.57 -16.45 20.80
C LEU A 4 -50.70 -17.33 20.27
N LYS A 5 -51.97 -17.05 20.64
CA LYS A 5 -53.13 -17.77 20.08
C LYS A 5 -53.41 -17.34 18.64
N ALA A 6 -53.37 -16.04 18.35
CA ALA A 6 -53.53 -15.50 17.00
C ALA A 6 -52.45 -16.00 16.02
N LEU A 7 -51.24 -16.26 16.51
CA LEU A 7 -50.12 -16.77 15.72
C LEU A 7 -50.33 -18.18 15.15
N ILE A 8 -51.18 -19.00 15.80
CA ILE A 8 -51.38 -20.42 15.46
C ILE A 8 -52.65 -20.63 14.61
N THR A 9 -53.68 -19.80 14.80
CA THR A 9 -54.98 -19.96 14.13
C THR A 9 -55.13 -19.17 12.83
N ASP A 10 -54.31 -18.15 12.60
CA ASP A 10 -54.51 -17.22 11.48
C ASP A 10 -53.41 -17.39 10.40
N ILE A 11 -53.78 -18.02 9.29
CA ILE A 11 -52.90 -18.28 8.13
C ILE A 11 -52.29 -16.97 7.60
N SER A 12 -53.00 -15.85 7.73
CA SER A 12 -52.50 -14.53 7.31
C SER A 12 -51.32 -14.03 8.16
N VAL A 13 -51.32 -14.33 9.46
CA VAL A 13 -50.25 -13.96 10.41
C VAL A 13 -49.01 -14.82 10.19
N ILE A 14 -49.19 -16.11 9.95
CA ILE A 14 -48.08 -17.02 9.60
C ILE A 14 -47.46 -16.61 8.26
N GLY A 15 -48.27 -16.26 7.26
CA GLY A 15 -47.82 -15.76 5.96
C GLY A 15 -47.02 -14.46 6.06
N SER A 16 -47.45 -13.52 6.92
CA SER A 16 -46.72 -12.25 7.13
C SER A 16 -45.40 -12.43 7.89
N ILE A 17 -45.35 -13.36 8.85
CA ILE A 17 -44.12 -13.70 9.60
C ILE A 17 -43.10 -14.40 8.68
N ILE A 18 -43.55 -15.36 7.87
CA ILE A 18 -42.69 -16.05 6.90
C ILE A 18 -42.22 -15.07 5.81
N GLY A 19 -43.12 -14.22 5.31
CA GLY A 19 -42.78 -13.16 4.35
C GLY A 19 -41.76 -12.15 4.91
N GLY A 20 -41.91 -11.76 6.18
CA GLY A 20 -40.97 -10.88 6.88
C GLY A 20 -39.60 -11.54 7.12
N LEU A 21 -39.57 -12.83 7.48
CA LEU A 21 -38.34 -13.61 7.62
C LEU A 21 -37.60 -13.77 6.29
N ILE A 22 -38.31 -14.12 5.22
CA ILE A 22 -37.74 -14.26 3.88
C ILE A 22 -37.23 -12.90 3.38
N GLY A 23 -38.00 -11.82 3.55
CA GLY A 23 -37.59 -10.47 3.20
C GLY A 23 -36.34 -10.01 3.96
N GLY A 24 -36.24 -10.34 5.26
CA GLY A 24 -35.05 -10.08 6.07
C GLY A 24 -33.81 -10.81 5.56
N VAL A 25 -33.96 -12.08 5.16
CA VAL A 25 -32.86 -12.89 4.58
C VAL A 25 -32.37 -12.29 3.25
N PHE A 26 -33.28 -11.89 2.36
CA PHE A 26 -32.89 -11.25 1.09
C PHE A 26 -32.23 -9.88 1.30
N THR A 27 -32.71 -9.09 2.26
CA THR A 27 -32.10 -7.80 2.60
C THR A 27 -30.69 -7.98 3.15
N TYR A 28 -30.49 -8.96 4.02
CA TYR A 28 -29.18 -9.32 4.57
C TYR A 28 -28.21 -9.78 3.47
N LEU A 29 -28.67 -10.65 2.56
CA LEU A 29 -27.92 -11.07 1.38
C LEU A 29 -27.54 -9.89 0.48
N ALA A 30 -28.48 -8.98 0.22
CA ALA A 30 -28.25 -7.78 -0.58
C ALA A 30 -27.18 -6.87 0.06
N VAL A 31 -27.20 -6.69 1.38
CA VAL A 31 -26.17 -5.93 2.10
C VAL A 31 -24.80 -6.59 1.96
N ILE A 32 -24.69 -7.91 2.17
CA ILE A 32 -23.42 -8.63 2.01
C ILE A 32 -22.90 -8.52 0.57
N LEU A 33 -23.76 -8.70 -0.42
CA LEU A 33 -23.41 -8.59 -1.83
C LEU A 33 -22.96 -7.15 -2.17
N THR A 34 -23.63 -6.14 -1.63
CA THR A 34 -23.28 -4.73 -1.82
C THR A 34 -21.91 -4.42 -1.20
N LEU A 35 -21.66 -4.86 0.03
CA LEU A 35 -20.37 -4.71 0.70
C LEU A 35 -19.25 -5.44 -0.03
N ASN A 36 -19.52 -6.64 -0.56
CA ASN A 36 -18.55 -7.40 -1.34
C ASN A 36 -18.25 -6.74 -2.70
N ASN A 37 -19.26 -6.18 -3.37
CA ASN A 37 -19.06 -5.43 -4.62
C ASN A 37 -18.31 -4.11 -4.39
N GLN A 38 -18.59 -3.40 -3.30
CA GLN A 38 -17.83 -2.22 -2.91
C GLN A 38 -16.35 -2.57 -2.68
N LYS A 39 -16.07 -3.65 -1.94
CA LYS A 39 -14.69 -4.14 -1.73
C LYS A 39 -13.98 -4.49 -3.05
N LYS A 40 -14.68 -5.12 -3.99
CA LYS A 40 -14.14 -5.42 -5.32
C LYS A 40 -13.83 -4.15 -6.12
N ASN A 41 -14.69 -3.14 -6.05
CA ASN A 41 -14.49 -1.85 -6.73
C ASN A 41 -13.37 -1.00 -6.11
N GLU A 42 -12.98 -1.25 -4.86
CA GLU A 42 -11.83 -0.60 -4.23
C GLU A 42 -10.49 -1.17 -4.69
N PHE A 43 -10.42 -2.44 -5.10
CA PHE A 43 -9.16 -3.09 -5.45
C PHE A 43 -8.44 -2.44 -6.64
N PRO A 44 -9.10 -2.06 -7.76
CA PRO A 44 -8.44 -1.35 -8.84
C PRO A 44 -7.83 0.00 -8.41
N LYS A 45 -8.50 0.73 -7.52
CA LYS A 45 -7.98 2.00 -6.99
C LYS A 45 -6.72 1.77 -6.15
N LYS A 46 -6.76 0.77 -5.27
CA LYS A 46 -5.61 0.37 -4.43
C LYS A 46 -4.43 -0.10 -5.29
N LEU A 47 -4.71 -0.84 -6.36
CA LEU A 47 -3.70 -1.26 -7.34
C LEU A 47 -3.06 -0.06 -8.03
N GLY A 48 -3.84 0.92 -8.47
CA GLY A 48 -3.33 2.17 -9.05
C GLY A 48 -2.41 2.92 -8.11
N THR A 49 -2.77 3.03 -6.82
CA THR A 49 -1.89 3.62 -5.81
C THR A 49 -0.60 2.82 -5.64
N LEU A 50 -0.67 1.49 -5.56
CA LEU A 50 0.54 0.65 -5.43
C LEU A 50 1.48 0.78 -6.63
N VAL A 51 0.94 0.91 -7.85
CA VAL A 51 1.74 1.15 -9.06
C VAL A 51 2.43 2.51 -9.02
N ASN A 52 1.74 3.56 -8.55
CA ASN A 52 2.36 4.88 -8.36
C ASN A 52 3.50 4.83 -7.33
N MET A 53 3.28 4.17 -6.19
CA MET A 53 4.32 3.95 -5.19
C MET A 53 5.52 3.20 -5.77
N LEU A 54 5.29 2.14 -6.56
CA LEU A 54 6.35 1.37 -7.20
C LEU A 54 7.18 2.24 -8.15
N SER A 55 6.51 3.05 -8.98
CA SER A 55 7.16 3.99 -9.91
C SER A 55 8.04 5.02 -9.20
N GLU A 56 7.59 5.56 -8.07
CA GLU A 56 8.41 6.46 -7.23
C GLU A 56 9.65 5.76 -6.69
N VAL A 57 9.51 4.53 -6.19
CA VAL A 57 10.64 3.73 -5.69
C VAL A 57 11.63 3.42 -6.82
N ASP A 58 11.15 3.02 -7.99
CA ASP A 58 11.98 2.70 -9.16
C ASP A 58 12.78 3.91 -9.66
N SER A 59 12.18 5.10 -9.65
CA SER A 59 12.86 6.35 -9.99
C SER A 59 14.06 6.60 -9.06
N ILE A 60 13.86 6.38 -7.76
CA ILE A 60 14.91 6.55 -6.75
C ILE A 60 15.98 5.46 -6.87
N GLU A 61 15.60 4.20 -7.08
CA GLU A 61 16.55 3.11 -7.31
C GLU A 61 17.42 3.34 -8.55
N SER A 62 16.82 3.83 -9.64
CA SER A 62 17.52 4.17 -10.86
C SER A 62 18.56 5.28 -10.62
N GLN A 63 18.19 6.31 -9.87
CA GLN A 63 19.13 7.38 -9.49
C GLN A 63 20.27 6.84 -8.60
N LEU A 64 19.96 6.03 -7.59
CA LEU A 64 20.98 5.44 -6.72
C LEU A 64 21.93 4.55 -7.52
N THR A 65 21.40 3.69 -8.39
CA THR A 65 22.21 2.79 -9.22
C THR A 65 23.11 3.55 -10.19
N LYS A 66 22.64 4.68 -10.73
CA LYS A 66 23.39 5.47 -11.69
C LYS A 66 24.54 6.27 -11.06
N TYR A 67 24.40 6.70 -9.82
CA TYR A 67 25.30 7.70 -9.23
C TYR A 67 26.01 7.24 -7.95
N VAL A 68 25.52 6.22 -7.22
CA VAL A 68 26.18 5.71 -6.01
C VAL A 68 27.32 4.77 -6.40
N GLY A 69 28.55 5.10 -5.99
CA GLY A 69 29.71 4.20 -6.13
C GLY A 69 30.20 3.98 -7.56
N VAL A 70 29.65 4.68 -8.55
CA VAL A 70 30.10 4.62 -9.95
C VAL A 70 31.33 5.52 -10.10
N PRO A 71 32.51 4.99 -10.48
CA PRO A 71 33.71 5.80 -10.66
C PRO A 71 33.47 6.84 -11.77
N SER A 72 33.86 8.09 -11.51
CA SER A 72 33.82 9.15 -12.52
C SER A 72 34.81 8.84 -13.65
N LEU A 73 34.32 8.79 -14.88
CA LEU A 73 35.17 8.74 -16.06
C LEU A 73 36.09 9.98 -16.10
N PRO A 74 37.34 9.86 -16.59
CA PRO A 74 38.23 10.99 -16.72
C PRO A 74 37.57 12.11 -17.54
N GLY A 75 37.47 13.32 -16.97
CA GLY A 75 36.86 14.49 -17.62
C GLY A 75 35.34 14.63 -17.47
N VAL A 76 34.65 13.70 -16.80
CA VAL A 76 33.20 13.79 -16.56
C VAL A 76 32.92 14.25 -15.13
N ILE A 77 32.44 15.48 -14.97
CA ILE A 77 31.93 15.99 -13.70
C ILE A 77 30.59 15.31 -13.42
N GLN A 78 30.55 14.40 -12.45
CA GLN A 78 29.28 13.84 -12.00
C GLN A 78 28.51 14.91 -11.18
N PRO A 79 27.25 15.20 -11.51
CA PRO A 79 26.46 16.16 -10.76
C PRO A 79 26.18 15.63 -9.35
N VAL A 80 26.48 16.45 -8.33
CA VAL A 80 26.06 16.16 -6.96
C VAL A 80 24.55 16.25 -6.89
N ARG A 81 23.88 15.11 -6.68
CA ARG A 81 22.42 15.06 -6.53
C ARG A 81 22.05 14.94 -5.06
N LYS A 82 20.88 15.45 -4.70
CA LYS A 82 20.32 15.31 -3.35
C LYS A 82 18.98 14.60 -3.45
N ILE A 83 18.86 13.45 -2.80
CA ILE A 83 17.57 12.79 -2.59
C ILE A 83 17.03 13.27 -1.25
N ASP A 84 15.83 13.85 -1.25
CA ASP A 84 15.10 14.16 -0.03
C ASP A 84 14.36 12.89 0.44
N THR A 85 14.94 12.21 1.44
CA THR A 85 14.37 10.96 1.94
C THR A 85 13.12 11.19 2.78
N LYS A 86 12.96 12.40 3.34
CA LYS A 86 11.80 12.77 4.16
C LYS A 86 10.59 13.07 3.31
N GLU A 87 10.78 13.77 2.19
CA GLU A 87 9.72 14.00 1.22
C GLU A 87 9.25 12.68 0.61
N LEU A 88 10.18 11.80 0.23
CA LEU A 88 9.86 10.46 -0.27
C LEU A 88 9.09 9.63 0.77
N GLU A 89 9.56 9.60 2.02
CA GLU A 89 8.85 8.92 3.11
C GLU A 89 7.43 9.45 3.27
N LYS A 90 7.27 10.78 3.30
CA LYS A 90 5.95 11.41 3.44
C LYS A 90 5.03 11.02 2.28
N SER A 91 5.51 11.10 1.04
CA SER A 91 4.75 10.69 -0.15
C SER A 91 4.27 9.24 -0.04
N LEU A 92 5.20 8.32 0.21
CA LEU A 92 4.91 6.89 0.28
C LEU A 92 4.00 6.53 1.46
N MET A 93 4.16 7.19 2.61
CA MET A 93 3.30 6.96 3.78
C MET A 93 1.86 7.42 3.54
N VAL A 94 1.67 8.58 2.87
CA VAL A 94 0.34 9.08 2.47
C VAL A 94 -0.32 8.14 1.48
N GLN A 95 0.42 7.60 0.51
CA GLN A 95 -0.13 6.62 -0.42
C GLN A 95 -0.44 5.30 0.28
N ALA A 96 0.47 4.81 1.11
CA ALA A 96 0.34 3.53 1.79
C ALA A 96 -0.90 3.43 2.70
N VAL A 97 -1.23 4.51 3.43
CA VAL A 97 -2.41 4.53 4.29
C VAL A 97 -3.72 4.41 3.51
N THR A 98 -3.74 4.80 2.23
CA THR A 98 -4.92 4.65 1.36
C THR A 98 -5.09 3.24 0.80
N VAL A 99 -4.04 2.41 0.84
CA VAL A 99 -4.08 1.02 0.37
C VAL A 99 -4.62 0.11 1.46
N ASP A 100 -3.82 -0.11 2.51
CA ASP A 100 -4.16 -0.88 3.70
C ASP A 100 -3.13 -0.71 4.82
N ARG A 101 -3.42 -1.31 5.99
CA ARG A 101 -2.56 -1.29 7.17
C ARG A 101 -1.23 -2.01 6.95
N GLU A 102 -1.22 -3.05 6.12
CA GLU A 102 -0.02 -3.86 5.87
C GLU A 102 1.01 -3.08 5.06
N THR A 103 0.53 -2.37 4.03
CA THR A 103 1.26 -1.43 3.19
C THR A 103 1.90 -0.33 4.02
N TYR A 104 1.11 0.31 4.88
CA TYR A 104 1.62 1.31 5.81
C TYR A 104 2.72 0.75 6.72
N ALA A 105 2.53 -0.45 7.27
CA ALA A 105 3.47 -1.04 8.21
C ALA A 105 4.84 -1.32 7.59
N TYR A 106 4.91 -1.89 6.38
CA TYR A 106 6.21 -2.17 5.77
C TYR A 106 6.90 -0.90 5.25
N VAL A 107 6.16 0.10 4.77
CA VAL A 107 6.72 1.41 4.37
C VAL A 107 7.33 2.11 5.59
N SER A 108 6.56 2.21 6.67
CA SER A 108 7.01 2.80 7.94
C SER A 108 8.25 2.09 8.50
N LYS A 109 8.26 0.75 8.43
CA LYS A 109 9.40 -0.06 8.88
C LYS A 109 10.67 0.22 8.04
N ALA A 110 10.55 0.38 6.73
CA ALA A 110 11.69 0.66 5.87
C ALA A 110 12.37 1.99 6.24
N PHE A 111 11.60 3.06 6.42
CA PHE A 111 12.14 4.39 6.75
C PHE A 111 12.58 4.53 8.21
N SER A 112 11.88 3.89 9.16
CA SER A 112 12.30 3.90 10.57
C SER A 112 13.63 3.18 10.79
N LEU A 113 13.88 2.06 10.10
CA LEU A 113 15.17 1.37 10.13
C LEU A 113 16.28 2.27 9.59
N TYR A 114 16.03 2.96 8.47
CA TYR A 114 16.99 3.89 7.89
C TYR A 114 17.34 5.05 8.85
N LYS A 115 16.33 5.68 9.45
CA LYS A 115 16.52 6.75 10.45
C LYS A 115 17.24 6.29 11.71
N ARG A 116 16.91 5.09 12.20
CA ARG A 116 17.53 4.50 13.41
C ARG A 116 19.04 4.30 13.25
N LEU A 117 19.52 4.09 12.02
CA LEU A 117 20.94 3.95 11.72
C LEU A 117 21.70 5.30 11.69
N GLY A 118 21.04 6.41 12.05
CA GLY A 118 21.66 7.73 12.18
C GLY A 118 21.83 8.47 10.85
N TYR A 119 21.21 7.99 9.77
CA TYR A 119 21.33 8.60 8.45
C TYR A 119 20.46 9.85 8.31
N SER A 120 21.00 10.86 7.62
CA SER A 120 20.38 12.17 7.41
C SER A 120 19.08 12.10 6.62
N GLU A 121 18.18 13.06 6.85
CA GLU A 121 16.91 13.22 6.13
C GLU A 121 17.07 13.47 4.61
N SER A 122 18.31 13.63 4.15
CA SER A 122 18.64 13.71 2.74
C SER A 122 19.94 12.98 2.45
N ILE A 123 20.04 12.40 1.26
CA ILE A 123 21.23 11.71 0.78
C ILE A 123 21.84 12.54 -0.32
N ARG A 124 23.10 12.93 -0.13
CA ARG A 124 23.92 13.42 -1.22
C ARG A 124 24.42 12.21 -2.00
N ILE A 125 24.12 12.17 -3.29
CA ILE A 125 24.64 11.15 -4.18
C ILE A 125 25.88 11.72 -4.87
N THR A 126 27.04 11.16 -4.52
CA THR A 126 28.33 11.45 -5.13
C THR A 126 29.19 10.19 -5.12
N SER A 127 30.09 10.09 -6.09
CA SER A 127 31.11 9.03 -6.18
C SER A 127 32.38 9.34 -5.40
N ALA A 128 32.49 10.54 -4.81
CA ALA A 128 33.76 11.06 -4.26
C ALA A 128 33.94 10.83 -2.75
N LEU A 129 32.85 10.74 -1.98
CA LEU A 129 32.90 10.66 -0.52
C LEU A 129 32.50 9.25 -0.04
N PRO A 130 33.36 8.54 0.71
CA PRO A 130 33.05 7.20 1.21
C PRO A 130 31.77 7.12 2.07
N GLU A 131 31.47 8.16 2.85
CA GLU A 131 30.25 8.22 3.65
C GLU A 131 28.99 8.32 2.78
N ASP A 132 29.01 9.16 1.73
CA ASP A 132 27.89 9.31 0.80
C ASP A 132 27.64 8.01 0.01
N ILE A 133 28.70 7.31 -0.39
CA ILE A 133 28.60 5.98 -1.02
C ILE A 133 27.97 4.97 -0.06
N LYS A 134 28.42 4.95 1.21
CA LYS A 134 27.87 4.07 2.24
C LYS A 134 26.38 4.35 2.48
N HIS A 135 26.01 5.63 2.64
CA HIS A 135 24.63 6.05 2.88
C HIS A 135 23.74 5.69 1.68
N GLY A 136 24.19 6.00 0.46
CA GLY A 136 23.49 5.65 -0.78
C GLY A 136 23.30 4.15 -0.94
N THR A 137 24.31 3.34 -0.61
CA THR A 137 24.25 1.87 -0.72
C THR A 137 23.26 1.27 0.28
N VAL A 138 23.26 1.75 1.53
CA VAL A 138 22.30 1.29 2.55
C VAL A 138 20.89 1.68 2.16
N PHE A 139 20.68 2.91 1.71
CA PHE A 139 19.37 3.36 1.26
C PHE A 139 18.88 2.60 0.02
N GLN A 140 19.77 2.30 -0.94
CA GLN A 140 19.44 1.47 -2.11
C GLN A 140 18.95 0.08 -1.70
N ARG A 141 19.55 -0.52 -0.67
CA ARG A 141 19.07 -1.81 -0.14
C ARG A 141 17.65 -1.71 0.44
N HIS A 142 17.34 -0.61 1.14
CA HIS A 142 16.00 -0.38 1.66
C HIS A 142 14.97 -0.16 0.56
N MET A 143 15.32 0.61 -0.48
CA MET A 143 14.46 0.80 -1.65
C MET A 143 14.17 -0.54 -2.35
N LYS A 144 15.20 -1.39 -2.54
CA LYS A 144 15.02 -2.74 -3.12
C LYS A 144 14.06 -3.61 -2.32
N GLN A 145 14.16 -3.57 -1.00
CA GLN A 145 13.23 -4.30 -0.14
C GLN A 145 11.80 -3.73 -0.26
N LEU A 146 11.67 -2.41 -0.38
CA LEU A 146 10.38 -1.75 -0.53
C LEU A 146 9.73 -2.10 -1.88
N HIS A 147 10.50 -2.06 -2.97
CA HIS A 147 10.09 -2.50 -4.30
C HIS A 147 9.49 -3.91 -4.24
N LEU A 148 10.22 -4.88 -3.68
CA LEU A 148 9.77 -6.27 -3.57
C LEU A 148 8.46 -6.41 -2.78
N ASN A 149 8.31 -5.66 -1.70
CA ASN A 149 7.09 -5.69 -0.89
C ASN A 149 5.89 -5.09 -1.64
N ILE A 150 6.09 -3.98 -2.36
CA ILE A 150 5.05 -3.35 -3.17
C ILE A 150 4.63 -4.27 -4.32
N ASP A 151 5.59 -4.85 -5.05
CA ASP A 151 5.34 -5.82 -6.13
C ASP A 151 4.57 -7.05 -5.61
N HIS A 152 4.93 -7.57 -4.44
CA HIS A 152 4.18 -8.65 -3.79
C HIS A 152 2.73 -8.26 -3.51
N GLN A 153 2.47 -7.04 -3.01
CA GLN A 153 1.10 -6.57 -2.80
C GLN A 153 0.34 -6.37 -4.10
N ILE A 154 0.97 -5.83 -5.15
CA ILE A 154 0.34 -5.71 -6.48
C ILE A 154 -0.14 -7.08 -6.96
N LYS A 155 0.72 -8.11 -6.89
CA LYS A 155 0.34 -9.49 -7.24
C LYS A 155 -0.82 -10.01 -6.41
N ARG A 156 -0.82 -9.74 -5.10
CA ARG A 156 -1.91 -10.15 -4.19
C ARG A 156 -3.23 -9.46 -4.54
N TYR A 157 -3.22 -8.17 -4.87
CA TYR A 157 -4.43 -7.43 -5.23
C TYR A 157 -4.93 -7.78 -6.63
N THR A 158 -4.03 -8.05 -7.58
CA THR A 158 -4.38 -8.52 -8.94
C THR A 158 -5.18 -9.82 -8.87
N LYS A 159 -4.72 -10.79 -8.07
CA LYS A 159 -5.43 -12.07 -7.83
C LYS A 159 -6.81 -11.95 -7.18
N LYS A 160 -7.16 -10.79 -6.62
CA LYS A 160 -8.49 -10.54 -6.03
C LYS A 160 -9.46 -9.90 -7.03
N ILE A 161 -8.94 -9.42 -8.15
CA ILE A 161 -9.69 -8.82 -9.25
C ILE A 161 -10.01 -9.88 -10.32
N GLU A 162 -9.05 -10.76 -10.60
CA GLU A 162 -9.24 -12.00 -11.37
C GLU A 162 -10.23 -12.96 -10.70
#